data_AF-C0R8J9-F1
#
_entry.id   AF-C0R8J9-F1
#
_cell.length_a   1.000
_cell.length_b   1.000
_cell.length_c   1.000
_cell.angle_alpha   90.00
_cell.angle_beta   90.00
_cell.angle_gamma   90.00
#
_symmetry.space_group_name_H-M   'P 1'
#
loop_
_entity.id
_entity.type
_entity.pdbx_description
1 polymer ?
#
loop_
_entity_poly.entity_id
_entity_poly.type
_entity_poly.pdbx_seq_one_letter_code
_entity_poly.pdbx_strand_id
1 'polypeptide(L)'
;MMANMQPDMQNDNSSSSNHTLQVNIQDNEASEARNIMPEIESSKEEYNRINEDLAKIKANLDKIKSLLSTAKSYLKQARRGVGSSKANLALLPSLREAIAKVKSNHASADTHYNDAIAALAKAKNDFEHAQRKADQALEEALSNSNASRHESYYYAGYHQFMADAKASMSSAKSFLEVAKNKQKEINENMTKTNKDLQGLNDIYKKLQDMDSR
;
A
#
# COMPACT_ATOMS: atom_id res chain seq x y z
N MET A 1 30.60 39.81 -74.71
CA MET A 1 29.23 39.61 -74.21
C MET A 1 29.31 38.68 -73.01
N MET A 2 29.12 39.21 -71.80
CA MET A 2 29.12 38.45 -70.55
C MET A 2 27.71 37.90 -70.31
N ALA A 3 27.59 36.59 -70.08
CA ALA A 3 26.36 35.96 -69.60
C ALA A 3 26.44 35.82 -68.08
N ASN A 4 25.58 36.53 -67.37
CA ASN A 4 25.35 36.39 -65.93
C ASN A 4 24.77 34.99 -65.65
N MET A 5 25.48 34.17 -64.89
CA MET A 5 24.91 33.04 -64.16
C MET A 5 24.50 33.54 -62.78
N GLN A 6 23.20 33.63 -62.51
CA GLN A 6 22.68 33.62 -61.14
C GLN A 6 22.46 32.16 -60.73
N PRO A 7 22.96 31.71 -59.57
CA PRO A 7 22.55 30.44 -59.00
C PRO A 7 21.17 30.61 -58.34
N ASP A 8 20.22 29.77 -58.75
CA ASP A 8 18.94 29.60 -58.07
C ASP A 8 19.19 29.14 -56.62
N MET A 9 18.94 30.03 -55.66
CA MET A 9 18.84 29.66 -54.26
C MET A 9 17.57 28.85 -54.06
N GLN A 10 17.72 27.53 -54.03
CA GLN A 10 16.70 26.63 -53.48
C GLN A 10 16.53 26.96 -51.99
N ASN A 11 15.35 27.48 -51.66
CA ASN A 11 14.94 27.84 -50.31
C ASN A 11 14.68 26.55 -49.51
N ASP A 12 15.61 26.20 -48.62
CA ASP A 12 15.55 25.05 -47.70
C ASP A 12 14.43 25.24 -46.64
N ASN A 13 13.17 25.02 -47.06
CA ASN A 13 12.01 25.00 -46.17
C ASN A 13 11.91 23.71 -45.31
N SER A 14 12.84 22.78 -45.52
CA SER A 14 12.98 21.50 -44.82
C SER A 14 13.47 21.66 -43.38
N SER A 15 14.30 22.66 -43.09
CA SER A 15 14.87 22.87 -41.75
C SER A 15 13.87 23.42 -40.73
N SER A 16 12.96 24.31 -41.13
CA SER A 16 11.97 24.93 -40.23
C SER A 16 10.89 23.94 -39.77
N SER A 17 10.40 23.10 -40.69
CA SER A 17 9.39 22.08 -40.41
C SER A 17 9.92 20.98 -39.48
N ASN A 18 11.15 20.52 -39.71
CA ASN A 18 11.78 19.50 -38.87
C ASN A 18 12.09 20.01 -37.46
N HIS A 19 12.52 21.28 -37.34
CA HIS A 19 12.76 21.90 -36.05
C HIS A 19 11.47 22.06 -35.23
N THR A 20 10.38 22.51 -35.87
CA THR A 20 9.07 22.68 -35.21
C THR A 20 8.50 21.34 -34.72
N LEU A 21 8.63 20.27 -35.51
CA LEU A 21 8.20 18.92 -35.12
C LEU A 21 9.01 18.38 -33.93
N GLN A 22 10.32 18.64 -33.89
CA GLN A 22 11.19 18.20 -32.78
C GLN A 22 10.84 18.91 -31.46
N VAL A 23 10.65 20.23 -31.48
CA VAL A 23 10.26 20.99 -30.29
C VAL A 23 8.92 20.50 -29.74
N ASN A 24 7.95 20.24 -30.62
CA ASN A 24 6.63 19.71 -30.22
C ASN A 24 6.70 18.30 -29.59
N ILE A 25 7.61 17.43 -30.06
CA ILE A 25 7.80 16.09 -29.47
C ILE A 25 8.39 16.21 -28.06
N GLN A 26 9.40 17.06 -27.88
CA GLN A 26 10.08 17.25 -26.60
C GLN A 26 9.16 17.87 -25.54
N ASP A 27 8.35 18.85 -25.92
CA ASP A 27 7.35 19.44 -25.03
C ASP A 27 6.28 18.42 -24.60
N ASN A 28 5.90 17.51 -25.52
CA ASN A 28 4.97 16.43 -25.21
C ASN A 28 5.58 15.38 -24.26
N GLU A 29 6.84 14.98 -24.47
CA GLU A 29 7.55 14.02 -23.61
C GLU A 29 7.77 14.58 -22.20
N ALA A 30 8.21 15.83 -22.08
CA ALA A 30 8.36 16.50 -20.79
C ALA A 30 7.01 16.71 -20.09
N SER A 31 5.94 16.97 -20.83
CA SER A 31 4.58 17.06 -20.28
C SER A 31 4.10 15.71 -19.75
N GLU A 32 4.31 14.63 -20.51
CA GLU A 32 3.92 13.28 -20.11
C GLU A 32 4.65 12.82 -18.84
N ALA A 33 5.96 13.04 -18.75
CA ALA A 33 6.75 12.73 -17.56
C ALA A 33 6.34 13.59 -16.33
N ARG A 34 5.85 14.82 -16.53
CA ARG A 34 5.27 15.61 -15.44
C ARG A 34 3.90 15.10 -15.00
N ASN A 35 3.09 14.59 -15.93
CA ASN A 35 1.72 14.17 -15.64
C ASN A 35 1.62 12.90 -14.79
N ILE A 36 2.66 12.04 -14.77
CA ILE A 36 2.68 10.87 -13.89
C ILE A 36 2.98 11.24 -12.42
N MET A 37 3.63 12.40 -12.15
CA MET A 37 3.97 12.83 -10.79
C MET A 37 2.75 13.07 -9.90
N PRO A 38 1.68 13.79 -10.33
CA PRO A 38 0.44 13.89 -9.56
C PRO A 38 -0.20 12.54 -9.23
N GLU A 39 -0.14 11.56 -10.15
CA GLU A 39 -0.65 10.22 -9.88
C GLU A 39 0.16 9.49 -8.80
N ILE A 40 1.48 9.65 -8.81
CA ILE A 40 2.38 9.13 -7.77
C ILE A 40 2.01 9.74 -6.41
N GLU A 41 1.86 11.06 -6.34
CA GLU A 41 1.52 11.74 -5.08
C GLU A 41 0.13 11.34 -4.56
N SER A 42 -0.88 11.28 -5.43
CA SER A 42 -2.21 10.79 -5.04
C SER A 42 -2.16 9.36 -4.49
N SER A 43 -1.35 8.49 -5.11
CA SER A 43 -1.20 7.11 -4.64
C SER A 43 -0.43 7.01 -3.32
N LYS A 44 0.53 7.91 -3.06
CA LYS A 44 1.22 8.03 -1.76
C LYS A 44 0.27 8.48 -0.65
N GLU A 45 -0.63 9.42 -0.91
CA GLU A 45 -1.66 9.81 0.05
C GLU A 45 -2.54 8.62 0.43
N GLU A 46 -2.95 7.83 -0.57
CA GLU A 46 -3.74 6.64 -0.35
C GLU A 46 -2.98 5.57 0.46
N TYR A 47 -1.71 5.32 0.12
CA TYR A 47 -0.81 4.48 0.89
C TYR A 47 -0.76 4.91 2.36
N ASN A 48 -0.58 6.20 2.63
CA ASN A 48 -0.47 6.73 3.99
C ASN A 48 -1.77 6.48 4.79
N ARG A 49 -2.93 6.71 4.17
CA ARG A 49 -4.24 6.44 4.81
C ARG A 49 -4.40 4.97 5.19
N ILE A 50 -4.08 4.05 4.28
CA ILE A 50 -4.18 2.60 4.55
C ILE A 50 -3.20 2.21 5.66
N ASN A 51 -1.98 2.73 5.63
CA ASN A 51 -0.96 2.45 6.64
C ASN A 51 -1.38 2.92 8.05
N GLU A 52 -1.94 4.12 8.17
CA GLU A 52 -2.48 4.64 9.43
C GLU A 52 -3.61 3.76 9.99
N ASP A 53 -4.52 3.33 9.13
CA ASP A 53 -5.63 2.47 9.55
C ASP A 53 -5.15 1.07 9.95
N LEU A 54 -4.17 0.50 9.25
CA LEU A 54 -3.53 -0.74 9.65
C LEU A 54 -2.81 -0.61 11.00
N ALA A 55 -2.20 0.54 11.30
CA ALA A 55 -1.60 0.79 12.62
C ALA A 55 -2.67 0.76 13.74
N LYS A 56 -3.85 1.33 13.50
CA LYS A 56 -4.99 1.26 14.45
C LYS A 56 -5.47 -0.18 14.62
N ILE A 57 -5.59 -0.93 13.53
CA ILE A 57 -5.94 -2.36 13.55
C ILE A 57 -4.93 -3.15 14.39
N LYS A 58 -3.63 -2.90 14.22
CA LYS A 58 -2.57 -3.58 14.96
C LYS A 58 -2.70 -3.36 16.47
N ALA A 59 -2.92 -2.11 16.89
CA ALA A 59 -3.14 -1.79 18.29
C ALA A 59 -4.34 -2.55 18.89
N ASN A 60 -5.43 -2.70 18.12
CA ASN A 60 -6.60 -3.46 18.56
C ASN A 60 -6.31 -4.96 18.66
N LEU A 61 -5.57 -5.55 17.71
CA LEU A 61 -5.15 -6.94 17.76
C LEU A 61 -4.28 -7.20 19.01
N ASP A 62 -3.33 -6.31 19.30
CA ASP A 62 -2.47 -6.43 20.48
C ASP A 62 -3.26 -6.35 21.80
N LYS A 63 -4.30 -5.49 21.85
CA LYS A 63 -5.23 -5.44 22.98
C LYS A 63 -6.00 -6.76 23.16
N ILE A 64 -6.52 -7.34 22.07
CA ILE A 64 -7.21 -8.64 22.11
C ILE A 64 -6.26 -9.75 22.58
N LYS A 65 -5.02 -9.75 22.08
CA LYS A 65 -3.98 -10.71 22.50
C LYS A 65 -3.70 -10.64 24.00
N SER A 66 -3.63 -9.42 24.55
CA SER A 66 -3.47 -9.20 25.99
C SER A 66 -4.63 -9.76 26.80
N LEU A 67 -5.88 -9.44 26.40
CA LEU A 67 -7.10 -9.95 27.06
C LEU A 67 -7.18 -11.49 27.02
N LEU A 68 -6.84 -12.09 25.88
CA LEU A 68 -6.72 -13.54 25.74
C LEU A 68 -5.70 -14.14 26.70
N SER A 69 -4.56 -13.47 26.94
CA SER A 69 -3.54 -13.91 27.89
C SER A 69 -4.08 -13.89 29.32
N THR A 70 -4.73 -12.80 29.72
CA THR A 70 -5.37 -12.66 31.03
C THR A 70 -6.43 -13.74 31.27
N ALA A 71 -7.33 -13.95 30.31
CA ALA A 71 -8.39 -14.96 30.42
C ALA A 71 -7.82 -16.39 30.53
N LYS A 72 -6.75 -16.71 29.79
CA LYS A 72 -6.04 -18.00 29.90
C LYS A 72 -5.38 -18.17 31.26
N SER A 73 -4.77 -17.11 31.81
CA SER A 73 -4.17 -17.13 33.13
C SER A 73 -5.22 -17.42 34.20
N TYR A 74 -6.35 -16.73 34.16
CA TYR A 74 -7.48 -16.98 35.06
C TYR A 74 -7.99 -18.43 34.96
N LEU A 75 -8.24 -18.92 33.74
CA LEU A 75 -8.67 -20.31 33.53
C LEU A 75 -7.68 -21.32 34.14
N LYS A 76 -6.37 -21.05 34.07
CA LYS A 76 -5.32 -21.90 34.67
C LYS A 76 -5.35 -21.85 36.20
N GLN A 77 -5.54 -20.67 36.79
CA GLN A 77 -5.65 -20.50 38.25
C GLN A 77 -6.90 -21.17 38.79
N ALA A 78 -8.06 -20.94 38.15
CA ALA A 78 -9.33 -21.50 38.57
C ALA A 78 -9.34 -23.04 38.55
N ARG A 79 -8.67 -23.66 37.56
CA ARG A 79 -8.48 -25.12 37.49
C ARG A 79 -7.61 -25.70 38.62
N ARG A 80 -6.73 -24.89 39.21
CA ARG A 80 -5.87 -25.31 40.33
C ARG A 80 -6.56 -25.17 41.69
N GLY A 81 -7.83 -24.75 41.71
CA GLY A 81 -8.60 -24.54 42.94
C GLY A 81 -8.23 -23.27 43.70
N VAL A 82 -7.41 -22.39 43.11
CA VAL A 82 -7.09 -21.10 43.73
C VAL A 82 -8.29 -20.16 43.51
N GLY A 83 -9.06 -19.92 44.57
CA GLY A 83 -10.20 -18.99 44.56
C GLY A 83 -11.50 -19.50 43.92
N SER A 84 -11.64 -20.78 43.60
CA SER A 84 -12.77 -21.26 42.79
C SER A 84 -13.97 -21.76 43.62
N SER A 85 -15.11 -21.08 43.53
CA SER A 85 -16.41 -21.61 43.99
C SER A 85 -16.92 -22.74 43.08
N LYS A 86 -17.86 -23.57 43.55
CA LYS A 86 -18.50 -24.64 42.75
C LYS A 86 -19.20 -24.09 41.49
N ALA A 87 -19.72 -22.86 41.58
CA ALA A 87 -20.33 -22.17 40.44
C ALA A 87 -19.28 -21.71 39.41
N ASN A 88 -18.09 -21.29 39.86
CA ASN A 88 -16.97 -20.93 38.98
C ASN A 88 -16.49 -22.13 38.17
N LEU A 89 -16.42 -23.31 38.81
CA LEU A 89 -16.03 -24.55 38.15
C LEU A 89 -16.98 -24.92 37.00
N ALA A 90 -18.28 -24.63 37.13
CA ALA A 90 -19.27 -24.90 36.09
C ALA A 90 -19.14 -23.99 34.86
N LEU A 91 -18.56 -22.79 35.00
CA LEU A 91 -18.34 -21.83 33.90
C LEU A 91 -17.02 -22.04 33.15
N LEU A 92 -16.09 -22.85 33.67
CA LEU A 92 -14.78 -23.09 33.05
C LEU A 92 -14.85 -23.68 31.63
N PRO A 93 -15.78 -24.60 31.29
CA PRO A 93 -15.94 -25.08 29.92
C PRO A 93 -16.31 -23.95 28.96
N SER A 94 -17.29 -23.10 29.33
CA SER A 94 -17.71 -21.95 28.52
C SER A 94 -16.59 -20.92 28.36
N LEU A 95 -15.83 -20.65 29.44
CA LEU A 95 -14.64 -19.79 29.37
C LEU A 95 -13.59 -20.34 28.40
N ARG A 96 -13.32 -21.65 28.45
CA ARG A 96 -12.37 -22.32 27.54
C ARG A 96 -12.83 -22.19 26.07
N GLU A 97 -14.11 -22.39 25.80
CA GLU A 97 -14.68 -22.29 24.46
C GLU A 97 -14.60 -20.86 23.92
N ALA A 98 -14.98 -19.87 24.73
CA ALA A 98 -14.88 -18.45 24.37
C ALA A 98 -13.43 -18.04 24.07
N ILE A 99 -12.46 -18.47 24.90
CA ILE A 99 -11.02 -18.25 24.63
C ILE A 99 -10.60 -18.87 23.30
N ALA A 100 -11.06 -20.08 22.97
CA ALA A 100 -10.71 -20.76 21.73
C ALA A 100 -11.25 -20.02 20.51
N LYS A 101 -12.51 -19.56 20.55
CA LYS A 101 -13.15 -18.77 19.49
C LYS A 101 -12.41 -17.45 19.24
N VAL A 102 -12.21 -16.64 20.29
CA VAL A 102 -11.48 -15.37 20.19
C VAL A 102 -10.04 -15.58 19.69
N LYS A 103 -9.35 -16.65 20.14
CA LYS A 103 -8.00 -16.99 19.64
C LYS A 103 -8.00 -17.29 18.14
N SER A 104 -8.97 -18.06 17.66
CA SER A 104 -9.07 -18.43 16.25
C SER A 104 -9.29 -17.19 15.38
N ASN A 105 -10.24 -16.33 15.76
CA ASN A 105 -10.54 -15.12 14.98
C ASN A 105 -9.37 -14.12 15.02
N HIS A 106 -8.73 -13.95 16.18
CA HIS A 106 -7.51 -13.15 16.28
C HIS A 106 -6.42 -13.67 15.34
N ALA A 107 -6.16 -14.98 15.31
CA ALA A 107 -5.13 -15.55 14.45
C ALA A 107 -5.43 -15.31 12.96
N SER A 108 -6.69 -15.47 12.54
CA SER A 108 -7.11 -15.13 11.18
C SER A 108 -6.87 -13.64 10.87
N ALA A 109 -7.33 -12.73 11.73
CA ALA A 109 -7.14 -11.30 11.54
C ALA A 109 -5.65 -10.88 11.51
N ASP A 110 -4.81 -11.50 12.33
CA ASP A 110 -3.35 -11.27 12.36
C ASP A 110 -2.68 -11.72 11.05
N THR A 111 -3.10 -12.84 10.46
CA THR A 111 -2.65 -13.25 9.12
C THR A 111 -3.02 -12.22 8.05
N HIS A 112 -4.29 -11.79 7.99
CA HIS A 112 -4.71 -10.78 7.01
C HIS A 112 -3.98 -9.44 7.22
N TYR A 113 -3.70 -9.06 8.47
CA TYR A 113 -2.89 -7.88 8.79
C TYR A 113 -1.47 -7.98 8.21
N ASN A 114 -0.80 -9.12 8.40
CA ASN A 114 0.54 -9.34 7.85
C ASN A 114 0.54 -9.32 6.31
N ASP A 115 -0.47 -9.91 5.67
CA ASP A 115 -0.64 -9.85 4.21
C ASP A 115 -0.82 -8.40 3.72
N ALA A 116 -1.63 -7.60 4.42
CA ALA A 116 -1.87 -6.20 4.08
C ALA A 116 -0.59 -5.36 4.18
N ILE A 117 0.19 -5.54 5.25
CA ILE A 117 1.47 -4.84 5.46
C ILE A 117 2.50 -5.26 4.41
N ALA A 118 2.56 -6.54 4.06
CA ALA A 118 3.47 -7.03 3.00
C ALA A 118 3.10 -6.43 1.64
N ALA A 119 1.80 -6.33 1.31
CA ALA A 119 1.32 -5.68 0.10
C ALA A 119 1.66 -4.18 0.09
N LEU A 120 1.44 -3.46 1.19
CA LEU A 120 1.84 -2.05 1.30
C LEU A 120 3.34 -1.86 1.10
N ALA A 121 4.18 -2.70 1.71
CA ALA A 121 5.64 -2.61 1.55
C ALA A 121 6.06 -2.74 0.08
N LYS A 122 5.42 -3.64 -0.67
CA LYS A 122 5.62 -3.79 -2.13
C LYS A 122 5.13 -2.56 -2.89
N ALA A 123 3.93 -2.07 -2.58
CA ALA A 123 3.39 -0.86 -3.21
C ALA A 123 4.32 0.34 -3.03
N LYS A 124 4.86 0.55 -1.82
CA LYS A 124 5.84 1.61 -1.52
C LYS A 124 7.09 1.50 -2.39
N ASN A 125 7.66 0.30 -2.51
CA ASN A 125 8.85 0.09 -3.33
C ASN A 125 8.58 0.42 -4.80
N ASP A 126 7.43 0.00 -5.32
CA ASP A 126 7.04 0.25 -6.70
C ASP A 126 6.73 1.73 -6.95
N PHE A 127 6.16 2.46 -5.98
CA PHE A 127 6.00 3.92 -6.06
C PHE A 127 7.34 4.64 -6.10
N GLU A 128 8.29 4.26 -5.23
CA GLU A 128 9.64 4.84 -5.22
C GLU A 128 10.41 4.52 -6.51
N HIS A 129 10.18 3.35 -7.10
CA HIS A 129 10.75 3.00 -8.38
C HIS A 129 10.12 3.81 -9.52
N ALA A 130 8.79 3.90 -9.56
CA ALA A 130 8.06 4.69 -10.54
C ALA A 130 8.49 6.15 -10.52
N GLN A 131 8.61 6.75 -9.33
CA GLN A 131 9.06 8.12 -9.17
C GLN A 131 10.46 8.34 -9.74
N ARG A 132 11.43 7.50 -9.36
CA ARG A 132 12.80 7.60 -9.89
C ARG A 132 12.82 7.50 -11.41
N LYS A 133 12.01 6.62 -12.00
CA LYS A 133 11.94 6.44 -13.45
C LYS A 133 11.27 7.63 -14.14
N ALA A 134 10.22 8.20 -13.56
CA ALA A 134 9.60 9.43 -14.05
C ALA A 134 10.58 10.63 -13.99
N ASP A 135 11.35 10.75 -12.91
CA ASP A 135 12.38 11.78 -12.77
C ASP A 135 13.47 11.63 -13.85
N GLN A 136 13.94 10.39 -14.10
CA GLN A 136 14.91 10.10 -15.16
C GLN A 136 14.35 10.41 -16.56
N ALA A 137 13.10 10.06 -16.83
CA ALA A 137 12.44 10.40 -18.08
C ALA A 137 12.33 11.92 -18.27
N LEU A 138 11.99 12.65 -17.21
CA LEU A 138 11.90 14.11 -17.25
C LEU A 138 13.28 14.74 -17.50
N GLU A 139 14.33 14.26 -16.84
CA GLU A 139 15.70 14.72 -17.05
C GLU A 139 16.14 14.51 -18.51
N GLU A 140 15.82 13.36 -19.10
CA GLU A 140 16.17 13.04 -20.48
C GLU A 140 15.38 13.88 -21.49
N ALA A 141 14.08 14.08 -21.26
CA ALA A 141 13.24 14.95 -22.08
C ALA A 141 13.75 16.41 -22.07
N LEU A 142 14.18 16.91 -20.91
CA LEU A 142 14.73 18.27 -20.76
C LEU A 142 16.18 18.41 -21.23
N SER A 143 16.98 17.35 -21.18
CA SER A 143 18.35 17.35 -21.69
C SER A 143 18.36 17.34 -23.22
N ASN A 144 17.43 16.59 -23.83
CA ASN A 144 17.24 16.56 -25.28
C ASN A 144 16.74 17.88 -25.84
N SER A 145 15.97 18.68 -25.08
CA SER A 145 15.49 20.00 -25.56
C SER A 145 16.61 21.04 -25.70
N ASN A 146 17.75 20.83 -25.06
CA ASN A 146 18.91 21.73 -25.13
C ASN A 146 20.01 21.26 -26.10
N ALA A 147 19.90 20.07 -26.67
CA ALA A 147 20.91 19.50 -27.57
C ALA A 147 20.38 19.38 -29.01
N SER A 148 21.09 19.98 -29.98
CA SER A 148 20.86 19.80 -31.42
C SER A 148 21.21 18.40 -31.94
N ARG A 149 21.29 17.40 -31.06
CA ARG A 149 21.77 16.05 -31.33
C ARG A 149 20.67 15.04 -31.07
N HIS A 150 19.93 14.72 -32.12
CA HIS A 150 19.08 13.54 -32.14
C HIS A 150 19.96 12.31 -32.42
N GLU A 151 20.74 11.88 -31.43
CA GLU A 151 21.32 10.54 -31.43
C GLU A 151 20.26 9.57 -30.93
N SER A 152 19.99 8.48 -31.68
CA SER A 152 18.92 7.51 -31.43
C SER A 152 18.96 6.88 -30.02
N TYR A 153 20.08 7.01 -29.30
CA TYR A 153 20.27 6.52 -27.95
C TYR A 153 19.42 7.25 -26.90
N TYR A 154 19.26 8.57 -27.00
CA TYR A 154 18.52 9.35 -26.01
C TYR A 154 17.00 9.28 -26.18
N TYR A 155 16.52 8.97 -27.39
CA TYR A 155 15.11 8.69 -27.61
C TYR A 155 14.72 7.35 -26.98
N ALA A 156 15.59 6.33 -27.07
CA ALA A 156 15.33 5.03 -26.47
C ALA A 156 15.28 5.07 -24.92
N GLY A 157 16.12 5.91 -24.30
CA GLY A 157 16.17 6.08 -22.84
C GLY A 157 14.85 6.62 -22.26
N TYR A 158 14.33 7.71 -22.82
CA TYR A 158 13.08 8.34 -22.35
C TYR A 158 11.93 7.33 -22.36
N HIS A 159 11.70 6.67 -23.51
CA HIS A 159 10.60 5.74 -23.69
C HIS A 159 10.74 4.52 -22.77
N GLN A 160 11.97 4.06 -22.52
CA GLN A 160 12.22 2.99 -21.56
C GLN A 160 11.92 3.41 -20.12
N PHE A 161 12.37 4.59 -19.69
CA PHE A 161 12.10 5.10 -18.35
C PHE A 161 10.61 5.33 -18.12
N MET A 162 9.90 5.89 -19.10
CA MET A 162 8.44 6.05 -19.01
C MET A 162 7.70 4.71 -18.97
N ALA A 163 8.14 3.72 -19.75
CA ALA A 163 7.56 2.38 -19.70
C ALA A 163 7.75 1.73 -18.32
N ASP A 164 8.96 1.80 -17.76
CA ASP A 164 9.27 1.31 -16.42
C ASP A 164 8.44 2.05 -15.34
N ALA A 165 8.30 3.37 -15.46
CA ALA A 165 7.52 4.18 -14.53
C ALA A 165 6.04 3.76 -14.52
N LYS A 166 5.43 3.63 -15.70
CA LYS A 166 4.02 3.21 -15.86
C LYS A 166 3.79 1.78 -15.38
N ALA A 167 4.71 0.87 -15.69
CA ALA A 167 4.63 -0.52 -15.24
C ALA A 167 4.70 -0.60 -13.70
N SER A 168 5.65 0.12 -13.10
CA SER A 168 5.82 0.17 -11.65
C SER A 168 4.60 0.81 -10.97
N MET A 169 4.05 1.89 -11.51
CA MET A 169 2.79 2.48 -11.01
C MET A 169 1.62 1.51 -11.05
N SER A 170 1.52 0.72 -12.12
CA SER A 170 0.45 -0.28 -12.26
C SER A 170 0.57 -1.38 -11.21
N SER A 171 1.79 -1.88 -10.97
CA SER A 171 2.07 -2.84 -9.90
C SER A 171 1.77 -2.26 -8.52
N ALA A 172 2.19 -1.01 -8.26
CA ALA A 172 1.94 -0.34 -6.99
C ALA A 172 0.44 -0.21 -6.68
N LYS A 173 -0.35 0.21 -7.68
CA LYS A 173 -1.83 0.28 -7.59
C LYS A 173 -2.44 -1.09 -7.31
N SER A 174 -1.96 -2.15 -7.98
CA SER A 174 -2.42 -3.52 -7.73
C SER A 174 -2.15 -3.96 -6.28
N PHE A 175 -0.97 -3.67 -5.73
CA PHE A 175 -0.64 -3.97 -4.35
C PHE A 175 -1.44 -3.13 -3.34
N LEU A 176 -1.76 -1.87 -3.64
CA LEU A 176 -2.68 -1.07 -2.81
C LEU A 176 -4.07 -1.70 -2.76
N GLU A 177 -4.60 -2.17 -3.89
CA GLU A 177 -5.90 -2.87 -3.91
C GLU A 177 -5.86 -4.18 -3.10
N VAL A 178 -4.75 -4.93 -3.14
CA VAL A 178 -4.57 -6.09 -2.26
C VAL A 178 -4.62 -5.65 -0.79
N ALA A 179 -3.90 -4.59 -0.42
CA ALA A 179 -3.89 -4.09 0.95
C ALA A 179 -5.29 -3.64 1.42
N LYS A 180 -6.06 -2.94 0.57
CA LYS A 180 -7.46 -2.55 0.84
C LYS A 180 -8.37 -3.75 1.05
N ASN A 181 -8.28 -4.73 0.17
CA ASN A 181 -9.10 -5.94 0.28
C ASN A 181 -8.78 -6.69 1.58
N LYS A 182 -7.50 -6.80 1.95
CA LYS A 182 -7.09 -7.37 3.24
C LYS A 182 -7.58 -6.55 4.41
N GLN A 183 -7.52 -5.22 4.35
CA GLN A 183 -8.07 -4.33 5.38
C GLN A 183 -9.58 -4.58 5.58
N LYS A 184 -10.34 -4.75 4.50
CA LYS A 184 -11.77 -5.09 4.56
C LYS A 184 -12.02 -6.44 5.23
N GLU A 185 -11.27 -7.48 4.83
CA GLU A 185 -11.33 -8.82 5.47
C GLU A 185 -11.03 -8.74 6.97
N ILE A 186 -10.03 -7.93 7.37
CA ILE A 186 -9.72 -7.70 8.79
C ILE A 186 -10.91 -7.05 9.51
N ASN A 187 -11.51 -6.01 8.95
CA ASN A 187 -12.63 -5.30 9.59
C ASN A 187 -13.85 -6.21 9.80
N GLU A 188 -14.16 -7.06 8.82
CA GLU A 188 -15.22 -8.08 8.95
C GLU A 188 -14.90 -9.09 10.06
N ASN A 189 -13.65 -9.57 10.11
CA ASN A 189 -13.19 -10.48 11.15
C ASN A 189 -13.13 -9.82 12.54
N MET A 190 -12.77 -8.55 12.62
CA MET A 190 -12.75 -7.78 13.87
C MET A 190 -14.15 -7.60 14.43
N THR A 191 -15.17 -7.43 13.57
CA THR A 191 -16.58 -7.38 14.02
C THR A 191 -16.98 -8.68 14.73
N LYS A 192 -16.64 -9.84 14.15
CA LYS A 192 -16.87 -11.16 14.77
C LYS A 192 -16.05 -11.32 16.05
N THR A 193 -14.77 -10.95 16.01
CA THR A 193 -13.86 -11.04 17.16
C THR A 193 -14.34 -10.20 18.33
N ASN A 194 -14.84 -9.00 18.09
CA ASN A 194 -15.37 -8.12 19.14
C ASN A 194 -16.62 -8.71 19.80
N LYS A 195 -17.51 -9.35 19.03
CA LYS A 195 -18.67 -10.05 19.59
C LYS A 195 -18.25 -11.23 20.47
N ASP A 196 -17.30 -12.04 20.02
CA ASP A 196 -16.79 -13.16 20.81
C ASP A 196 -16.01 -12.68 22.05
N LEU A 197 -15.29 -11.55 21.94
CA LEU A 197 -14.59 -10.91 23.04
C LEU A 197 -15.57 -10.37 24.09
N GLN A 198 -16.71 -9.84 23.67
CA GLN A 198 -17.78 -9.43 24.59
C GLN A 198 -18.32 -10.65 25.36
N GLY A 199 -18.59 -11.76 24.67
CA GLY A 199 -18.99 -13.01 25.33
C GLY A 199 -17.94 -13.53 26.32
N LEU A 200 -16.65 -13.41 25.97
CA LEU A 200 -15.54 -13.72 26.88
C LEU A 200 -15.55 -12.82 28.13
N ASN A 201 -15.70 -11.51 27.94
CA ASN A 201 -15.74 -10.53 29.03
C ASN A 201 -16.95 -10.74 29.95
N ASP A 202 -18.11 -11.11 29.40
CA ASP A 202 -19.31 -11.38 30.20
C ASP A 202 -19.13 -12.61 31.10
N ILE A 203 -18.50 -13.68 30.58
CA ILE A 203 -18.15 -14.86 31.37
C ILE A 203 -17.13 -14.48 32.46
N TYR A 204 -16.12 -13.71 32.08
CA TYR A 204 -15.06 -13.28 32.99
C TYR A 204 -15.61 -12.40 34.13
N LYS A 205 -16.50 -11.46 33.83
CA LYS A 205 -17.13 -10.58 34.83
C LYS A 205 -17.99 -11.36 35.82
N LYS A 206 -18.80 -12.32 35.32
CA LYS A 206 -19.60 -13.21 36.20
C LYS A 206 -18.73 -14.00 37.16
N LEU A 207 -17.57 -14.46 36.70
CA LEU A 207 -16.61 -15.20 37.52
C LEU A 207 -15.99 -14.30 38.61
N GLN A 208 -15.61 -13.06 38.27
CA GLN A 208 -15.10 -12.09 39.25
C GLN A 208 -16.15 -11.71 40.31
N ASP A 209 -17.40 -11.51 39.91
CA ASP A 209 -18.51 -11.20 40.82
C ASP A 209 -18.80 -12.35 41.79
N MET A 210 -18.55 -13.60 41.36
CA MET A 210 -18.68 -14.80 42.19
C MET A 210 -17.51 -15.00 43.15
N ASP A 211 -16.29 -14.60 42.78
CA ASP A 211 -15.10 -14.63 43.65
C ASP A 211 -15.13 -13.57 44.76
N SER A 212 -15.94 -12.52 44.57
CA SER A 212 -16.05 -11.37 45.50
C SER A 212 -17.12 -11.54 46.59
N ARG A 213 -17.83 -12.67 46.62
CA ARG A 213 -18.90 -13.00 47.57
C ARG A 213 -18.46 -14.11 48.51
#